data_AF-A0A972XJV2-F1
#
_entry.id   AF-A0A972XJV2-F1
#
_cell.length_a   1.000
_cell.length_b   1.000
_cell.length_c   1.000
_cell.angle_alpha   90.00
_cell.angle_beta   90.00
_cell.angle_gamma   90.00
#
_symmetry.space_group_name_H-M   'P 1'
#
loop_
_entity.id
_entity.type
_entity.pdbx_description
1 polymer ?
#
loop_
_entity_poly.entity_id
_entity_poly.type
_entity_poly.pdbx_seq_one_letter_code
_entity_poly.pdbx_strand_id
1 'polypeptide(L)'
;MAKQRNIFLVVLILIPAAIHFFLLNKFVVNFPSWGDDIIYLDLIEKFDKISWSERLGNIFAFHSYIHRIAFSRTLLVLYYKMIGIINFKVIIMLANLQSIAILWIIFRYLKREQMSTWYLVGVSILLFSVNGNLDNYGLIGVLQHLSSILFMVLISYGLIYKPSHIWPLIMALFYPFVSTEGLVFILWALCYLFFTKSKFRATFVLLMVLIFVFYFHDYVGDHSNISKTNYVEKIYLFVKGILVYLGSSLKHNVAIAWMIGVFIIAYCAHFLWQTISEKSVSKPSARLFPLFLFVQTLMTGALIAIGRVSDGGEAALQVLLADRFYTYGAFLLVILYLMLVVDLKNKAFMKPAYYLIPAVLFGIFSYSNAQKRLYDLKNRVQLDASNAFLFKKSANYILTSRDSYLLSNAGLYHFPSEINGLTLGKLKISNGQKLTLEKQYQIDPQMGQYKILNLSVLEKTTRGHVVYLRSDSNPNTGILIPIVQINQGLDHMIKVHVNGFDYTKPFNAYLINLNLSL
;
A
#
# COMPACT_ATOMS: atom_id res chain seq x y z
N MET A 1 24.94 8.50 33.86
CA MET A 1 25.21 8.71 32.41
C MET A 1 24.74 7.56 31.50
N ALA A 2 25.12 6.29 31.70
CA ALA A 2 24.71 5.19 30.81
C ALA A 2 23.18 4.97 30.73
N LYS A 3 22.47 5.10 31.85
CA LYS A 3 21.00 4.98 31.93
C LYS A 3 20.27 6.10 31.12
N GLN A 4 20.75 7.35 31.22
CA GLN A 4 20.22 8.48 30.45
C GLN A 4 20.46 8.33 28.94
N ARG A 5 21.64 7.82 28.53
CA ARG A 5 21.95 7.52 27.14
C ARG A 5 21.00 6.47 26.53
N ASN A 6 20.59 5.49 27.33
CA ASN A 6 19.66 4.45 26.88
C ASN A 6 18.24 4.99 26.71
N ILE A 7 17.77 5.88 27.59
CA ILE A 7 16.45 6.51 27.48
C ILE A 7 16.38 7.42 26.23
N PHE A 8 17.40 8.26 26.02
CA PHE A 8 17.46 9.15 24.85
C PHE A 8 17.39 8.36 23.54
N LEU A 9 18.13 7.26 23.43
CA LEU A 9 18.10 6.42 22.23
C LEU A 9 16.73 5.79 21.99
N VAL A 10 16.07 5.29 23.04
CA VAL A 10 14.72 4.72 22.94
C VAL A 10 13.73 5.78 22.44
N VAL A 11 13.80 7.01 22.98
CA VAL A 11 12.96 8.12 22.52
C VAL A 11 13.19 8.41 21.03
N LEU A 12 14.44 8.50 20.58
CA LEU A 12 14.75 8.72 19.16
C LEU A 12 14.21 7.62 18.23
N ILE A 13 14.24 6.36 18.69
CA ILE A 13 13.69 5.23 17.92
C ILE A 13 12.16 5.31 17.85
N LEU A 14 11.48 5.76 18.92
CA LEU A 14 10.02 5.76 19.00
C LEU A 14 9.36 7.01 18.40
N ILE A 15 10.07 8.14 18.28
CA ILE A 15 9.51 9.37 17.70
C ILE A 15 8.91 9.16 16.29
N PRO A 16 9.59 8.52 15.32
CA PRO A 16 9.02 8.28 13.99
C PRO A 16 7.73 7.45 14.05
N ALA A 17 7.69 6.41 14.88
CA ALA A 17 6.49 5.61 15.09
C ALA A 17 5.35 6.44 15.71
N ALA A 18 5.63 7.23 16.74
CA ALA A 18 4.64 8.10 17.36
C ALA A 18 4.04 9.11 16.36
N ILE A 19 4.87 9.72 15.53
CA ILE A 19 4.44 10.61 14.44
C ILE A 19 3.55 9.85 13.46
N HIS A 20 3.95 8.65 13.02
CA HIS A 20 3.17 7.82 12.11
C HIS A 20 1.77 7.51 12.65
N PHE A 21 1.66 7.03 13.89
CA PHE A 21 0.37 6.72 14.52
C PHE A 21 -0.48 7.98 14.79
N PHE A 22 0.14 9.11 15.10
CA PHE A 22 -0.55 10.40 15.19
C PHE A 22 -1.17 10.79 13.84
N LEU A 23 -0.41 10.67 12.75
CA LEU A 23 -0.88 10.98 11.41
C LEU A 23 -1.97 10.00 10.94
N LEU A 24 -1.85 8.71 11.21
CA LEU A 24 -2.92 7.73 10.97
C LEU A 24 -4.21 8.15 11.67
N ASN A 25 -4.14 8.48 12.97
CA ASN A 25 -5.32 8.93 13.70
C ASN A 25 -5.91 10.23 13.12
N LYS A 26 -5.06 11.14 12.62
CA LYS A 26 -5.48 12.42 12.05
C LYS A 26 -6.12 12.30 10.65
N PHE A 27 -5.60 11.42 9.80
CA PHE A 27 -5.94 11.39 8.37
C PHE A 27 -6.77 10.19 7.92
N VAL A 28 -6.74 9.06 8.65
CA VAL A 28 -7.61 7.92 8.33
C VAL A 28 -9.03 8.25 8.74
N VAL A 29 -9.95 8.05 7.80
CA VAL A 29 -11.40 8.20 7.99
C VAL A 29 -11.98 6.80 8.19
N ASN A 30 -13.00 6.67 9.03
CA ASN A 30 -13.71 5.41 9.18
C ASN A 30 -14.60 5.13 7.95
N PHE A 31 -14.02 4.82 6.79
CA PHE A 31 -14.71 4.49 5.54
C PHE A 31 -13.75 3.71 4.61
N PRO A 32 -14.24 2.81 3.75
CA PRO A 32 -13.41 2.11 2.76
C PRO A 32 -12.72 3.09 1.81
N SER A 33 -11.39 3.10 1.82
CA SER A 33 -10.56 4.03 1.04
C SER A 33 -10.52 3.69 -0.45
N TRP A 34 -10.82 2.44 -0.79
CA TRP A 34 -10.88 1.88 -2.15
C TRP A 34 -12.07 0.93 -2.29
N GLY A 35 -12.55 0.71 -3.53
CA GLY A 35 -13.62 -0.26 -3.80
C GLY A 35 -13.28 -1.68 -3.31
N ASP A 36 -12.01 -2.06 -3.38
CA ASP A 36 -11.50 -3.35 -2.88
C ASP A 36 -11.76 -3.56 -1.37
N ASP A 37 -11.84 -2.47 -0.60
CA ASP A 37 -12.06 -2.54 0.84
C ASP A 37 -13.52 -2.94 1.18
N ILE A 38 -14.47 -2.85 0.24
CA ILE A 38 -15.88 -3.22 0.47
C ILE A 38 -16.07 -4.74 0.48
N ILE A 39 -15.20 -5.48 -0.20
CA ILE A 39 -15.24 -6.95 -0.27
C ILE A 39 -15.13 -7.56 1.15
N TYR A 40 -14.43 -6.87 2.04
CA TYR A 40 -14.35 -7.19 3.45
C TYR A 40 -15.71 -7.12 4.17
N LEU A 41 -16.56 -6.15 3.85
CA LEU A 41 -17.91 -6.07 4.42
C LEU A 41 -18.77 -7.24 3.92
N ASP A 42 -18.69 -7.55 2.62
CA ASP A 42 -19.47 -8.63 2.03
C ASP A 42 -19.08 -10.01 2.60
N LEU A 43 -17.78 -10.23 2.83
CA LEU A 43 -17.27 -11.41 3.52
C LEU A 43 -17.92 -11.58 4.90
N ILE A 44 -17.93 -10.52 5.70
CA ILE A 44 -18.44 -10.56 7.07
C ILE A 44 -19.96 -10.77 7.10
N GLU A 45 -20.70 -10.11 6.21
CA GLU A 45 -22.16 -10.23 6.13
C GLU A 45 -22.61 -11.67 5.89
N LYS A 46 -21.88 -12.38 5.03
CA LYS A 46 -22.18 -13.76 4.64
C LYS A 46 -21.58 -14.79 5.60
N PHE A 47 -20.54 -14.43 6.36
CA PHE A 47 -19.68 -15.39 7.05
C PHE A 47 -20.46 -16.39 7.92
N ASP A 48 -21.40 -15.92 8.73
CA ASP A 48 -22.19 -16.79 9.61
C ASP A 48 -23.40 -17.44 8.93
N LYS A 49 -23.78 -16.96 7.74
CA LYS A 49 -24.97 -17.40 6.98
C LYS A 49 -24.68 -18.57 6.04
N ILE A 50 -23.40 -18.86 5.81
CA ILE A 50 -22.93 -19.88 4.87
C ILE A 50 -22.30 -21.06 5.59
N SER A 51 -22.21 -22.19 4.90
CA SER A 51 -21.62 -23.43 5.40
C SER A 51 -20.11 -23.27 5.67
N TRP A 52 -19.53 -24.14 6.50
CA TRP A 52 -18.09 -24.11 6.80
C TRP A 52 -17.20 -24.23 5.54
N SER A 53 -17.62 -25.05 4.57
CA SER A 53 -16.91 -25.20 3.30
C SER A 53 -16.90 -23.88 2.51
N GLU A 54 -18.05 -23.20 2.41
CA GLU A 54 -18.16 -21.91 1.74
C GLU A 54 -17.40 -20.80 2.48
N ARG A 55 -17.32 -20.84 3.82
CA ARG A 55 -16.47 -19.92 4.60
C ARG A 55 -15.01 -20.05 4.19
N LEU A 56 -14.50 -21.28 4.12
CA LEU A 56 -13.14 -21.54 3.68
C LEU A 56 -12.95 -21.11 2.22
N GLY A 57 -13.89 -21.44 1.34
CA GLY A 57 -13.88 -20.96 -0.05
C GLY A 57 -13.77 -19.44 -0.15
N ASN A 58 -14.58 -18.70 0.61
CA ASN A 58 -14.56 -17.23 0.62
C ASN A 58 -13.29 -16.65 1.26
N ILE A 59 -12.69 -17.30 2.27
CA ILE A 59 -11.42 -16.85 2.82
C ILE A 59 -10.32 -17.00 1.77
N PHE A 60 -10.26 -18.12 1.06
CA PHE A 60 -9.20 -18.40 0.10
C PHE A 60 -9.46 -17.88 -1.32
N ALA A 61 -10.67 -17.41 -1.65
CA ALA A 61 -11.02 -16.95 -3.00
C ALA A 61 -10.07 -15.86 -3.55
N PHE A 62 -9.84 -15.87 -4.86
CA PHE A 62 -9.04 -14.83 -5.51
C PHE A 62 -9.70 -13.45 -5.40
N HIS A 63 -8.88 -12.45 -5.09
CA HIS A 63 -9.17 -11.02 -5.19
C HIS A 63 -8.64 -10.50 -6.53
N SER A 64 -9.52 -9.87 -7.31
CA SER A 64 -9.22 -9.30 -8.63
C SER A 64 -8.50 -10.25 -9.60
N TYR A 65 -8.72 -11.56 -9.51
CA TYR A 65 -8.03 -12.60 -10.29
C TYR A 65 -6.50 -12.62 -10.14
N ILE A 66 -5.94 -12.02 -9.07
CA ILE A 66 -4.48 -11.92 -8.90
C ILE A 66 -4.04 -12.46 -7.53
N HIS A 67 -4.78 -12.15 -6.46
CA HIS A 67 -4.31 -12.38 -5.09
C HIS A 67 -5.20 -13.32 -4.30
N ARG A 68 -4.64 -14.29 -3.57
CA ARG A 68 -5.34 -14.91 -2.45
C ARG A 68 -4.95 -14.22 -1.15
N ILE A 69 -5.87 -13.44 -0.60
CA ILE A 69 -5.66 -12.60 0.59
C ILE A 69 -6.29 -13.23 1.85
N ALA A 70 -6.15 -14.55 2.02
CA ALA A 70 -6.77 -15.28 3.11
C ALA A 70 -6.31 -14.80 4.49
N PHE A 71 -5.06 -14.35 4.63
CA PHE A 71 -4.57 -13.75 5.87
C PHE A 71 -5.36 -12.50 6.28
N SER A 72 -5.54 -11.54 5.37
CA SER A 72 -6.26 -10.30 5.67
C SER A 72 -7.73 -10.56 5.96
N ARG A 73 -8.37 -11.45 5.19
CA ARG A 73 -9.75 -11.89 5.41
C ARG A 73 -9.93 -12.55 6.77
N THR A 74 -9.00 -13.41 7.17
CA THR A 74 -9.02 -14.07 8.48
C THR A 74 -8.86 -13.05 9.61
N LEU A 75 -7.92 -12.11 9.50
CA LEU A 75 -7.74 -11.05 10.49
C LEU A 75 -8.99 -10.19 10.67
N LEU A 76 -9.67 -9.84 9.57
CA LEU A 76 -10.92 -9.10 9.64
C LEU A 76 -12.03 -9.90 10.33
N VAL A 77 -12.19 -11.19 10.00
CA VAL A 77 -13.18 -12.06 10.66
C VAL A 77 -12.91 -12.10 12.16
N LEU A 78 -11.66 -12.30 12.57
CA LEU A 78 -11.29 -12.29 13.99
C LEU A 78 -11.60 -10.94 14.65
N TYR A 79 -11.24 -9.83 14.00
CA TYR A 79 -11.57 -8.49 14.47
C TYR A 79 -13.07 -8.30 14.66
N TYR A 80 -13.88 -8.67 13.65
CA TYR A 80 -15.33 -8.52 13.72
C TYR A 80 -15.95 -9.41 14.80
N LYS A 81 -15.48 -10.64 14.98
CA LYS A 81 -15.95 -11.53 16.04
C LYS A 81 -15.66 -11.01 17.45
N MET A 82 -14.60 -10.22 17.62
CA MET A 82 -14.25 -9.62 18.91
C MET A 82 -14.98 -8.30 19.17
N ILE A 83 -15.18 -7.48 18.14
CA ILE A 83 -15.68 -6.10 18.29
C ILE A 83 -17.17 -5.96 17.96
N GLY A 84 -17.71 -6.83 17.10
CA GLY A 84 -19.10 -6.81 16.65
C GLY A 84 -19.44 -5.76 15.58
N ILE A 85 -18.54 -4.80 15.34
CA ILE A 85 -18.67 -3.77 14.30
C ILE A 85 -17.36 -3.54 13.56
N ILE A 86 -17.45 -3.21 12.28
CA ILE A 86 -16.31 -2.84 11.44
C ILE A 86 -16.06 -1.34 11.60
N ASN A 87 -14.87 -1.01 12.08
CA ASN A 87 -14.35 0.34 12.10
C ASN A 87 -13.02 0.35 11.33
N PHE A 88 -13.06 0.85 10.09
CA PHE A 88 -11.92 0.88 9.18
C PHE A 88 -10.73 1.61 9.79
N LYS A 89 -10.98 2.72 10.50
CA LYS A 89 -9.92 3.50 11.15
C LYS A 89 -9.20 2.67 12.21
N VAL A 90 -9.95 2.00 13.08
CA VAL A 90 -9.38 1.18 14.17
C VAL A 90 -8.59 0.00 13.60
N ILE A 91 -9.15 -0.76 12.66
CA ILE A 91 -8.45 -1.91 12.09
C ILE A 91 -7.20 -1.48 11.30
N ILE A 92 -7.22 -0.35 10.57
CA ILE A 92 -6.03 0.18 9.90
C ILE A 92 -4.94 0.53 10.91
N MET A 93 -5.31 1.17 12.03
CA MET A 93 -4.36 1.48 13.11
C MET A 93 -3.79 0.21 13.74
N LEU A 94 -4.62 -0.79 14.06
CA LEU A 94 -4.17 -2.05 14.64
C LEU A 94 -3.26 -2.83 13.67
N ALA A 95 -3.62 -2.89 12.38
CA ALA A 95 -2.82 -3.55 11.36
C ALA A 95 -1.47 -2.86 11.15
N ASN A 96 -1.37 -1.55 11.37
CA ASN A 96 -0.11 -0.83 11.31
C ASN A 96 0.86 -1.22 12.45
N LEU A 97 0.42 -1.89 13.53
CA LEU A 97 1.33 -2.42 14.57
C LEU A 97 2.32 -3.46 14.01
N GLN A 98 2.04 -4.04 12.84
CA GLN A 98 2.97 -4.91 12.11
C GLN A 98 4.31 -4.21 11.80
N SER A 99 4.31 -2.90 11.56
CA SER A 99 5.54 -2.12 11.38
C SER A 99 6.42 -2.10 12.65
N ILE A 100 5.82 -2.10 13.84
CA ILE A 100 6.55 -2.21 15.12
C ILE A 100 7.17 -3.61 15.25
N ALA A 101 6.45 -4.65 14.82
CA ALA A 101 6.99 -6.01 14.78
C ALA A 101 8.18 -6.12 13.81
N ILE A 102 8.10 -5.50 12.63
CA ILE A 102 9.24 -5.40 11.67
C ILE A 102 10.45 -4.71 12.33
N LEU A 103 10.24 -3.56 12.97
CA LEU A 103 11.30 -2.83 13.68
C LEU A 103 11.95 -3.69 14.76
N TRP A 104 11.13 -4.44 15.52
CA TRP A 104 11.61 -5.34 16.56
C TRP A 104 12.47 -6.48 15.99
N ILE A 105 12.07 -7.11 14.87
CA ILE A 105 12.86 -8.16 14.23
C ILE A 105 14.21 -7.60 13.74
N ILE A 106 14.22 -6.39 13.15
CA ILE A 106 15.46 -5.72 12.74
C ILE A 106 16.35 -5.41 13.96
N PHE A 107 15.77 -4.99 15.09
CA PHE A 107 16.51 -4.87 16.35
C PHE A 107 17.15 -6.20 16.79
N ARG A 108 16.42 -7.31 16.69
CA ARG A 108 16.95 -8.65 17.00
C ARG A 108 18.09 -9.04 16.06
N TYR A 109 18.03 -8.68 14.78
CA TYR A 109 19.12 -8.82 13.82
C TYR A 109 20.35 -8.01 14.24
N LEU A 110 20.20 -6.70 14.50
CA LEU A 110 21.33 -5.84 14.91
C LEU A 110 22.00 -6.36 16.19
N LYS A 111 21.21 -6.82 17.17
CA LYS A 111 21.75 -7.42 18.41
C LYS A 111 22.47 -8.73 18.16
N ARG A 112 21.96 -9.57 17.26
CA ARG A 112 22.60 -10.85 16.90
C ARG A 112 23.95 -10.61 16.24
N GLU A 113 24.04 -9.61 15.37
CA GLU A 113 25.25 -9.22 14.65
C GLU A 113 26.18 -8.29 15.44
N GLN A 114 25.88 -8.07 16.73
CA GLN A 114 26.65 -7.20 17.63
C GLN A 114 26.82 -5.76 17.10
N MET A 115 25.86 -5.29 16.29
CA MET A 115 25.85 -3.94 15.76
C MET A 115 25.27 -2.95 16.77
N SER A 116 25.65 -1.68 16.62
CA SER A 116 25.13 -0.59 17.44
C SER A 116 23.62 -0.44 17.27
N THR A 117 22.89 -0.27 18.38
CA THR A 117 21.45 0.01 18.37
C THR A 117 21.11 1.39 17.81
N TRP A 118 22.11 2.27 17.65
CA TRP A 118 21.94 3.57 16.99
C TRP A 118 21.45 3.46 15.56
N TYR A 119 21.81 2.39 14.84
CA TYR A 119 21.32 2.16 13.49
C TYR A 119 19.79 1.97 13.43
N LEU A 120 19.17 1.57 14.54
CA LEU A 120 17.72 1.44 14.62
C LEU A 120 16.99 2.79 14.52
N VAL A 121 17.66 3.92 14.81
CA VAL A 121 17.10 5.26 14.59
C VAL A 121 16.88 5.50 13.09
N GLY A 122 17.89 5.20 12.27
CA GLY A 122 17.79 5.33 10.81
C GLY A 122 16.75 4.39 10.22
N VAL A 123 16.73 3.13 10.68
CA VAL A 123 15.69 2.15 10.32
C VAL A 123 14.29 2.69 10.67
N SER A 124 14.10 3.22 11.88
CA SER A 124 12.80 3.75 12.32
C SER A 124 12.35 4.92 11.44
N ILE A 125 13.23 5.88 11.15
CA ILE A 125 12.89 7.02 10.28
C ILE A 125 12.46 6.57 8.88
N LEU A 126 13.18 5.61 8.28
CA LEU A 126 12.85 5.10 6.94
C LEU A 126 11.57 4.26 6.94
N LEU A 127 11.44 3.35 7.92
CA LEU A 127 10.30 2.44 8.06
C LEU A 127 8.99 3.20 8.31
N PHE A 128 9.03 4.26 9.12
CA PHE A 128 7.88 5.12 9.44
C PHE A 128 7.83 6.40 8.60
N SER A 129 8.55 6.44 7.47
CA SER A 129 8.54 7.60 6.59
C SER A 129 7.14 7.83 6.01
N VAL A 130 6.64 9.06 6.09
CA VAL A 130 5.22 9.36 5.82
C VAL A 130 4.83 9.08 4.38
N ASN A 131 5.61 9.57 3.41
CA ASN A 131 5.38 9.29 1.99
C ASN A 131 5.48 7.77 1.73
N GLY A 132 6.47 7.12 2.34
CA GLY A 132 6.67 5.67 2.23
C GLY A 132 5.49 4.83 2.69
N ASN A 133 4.65 5.35 3.59
CA ASN A 133 3.54 4.62 4.18
C ASN A 133 2.16 5.09 3.65
N LEU A 134 2.08 5.86 2.56
CA LEU A 134 0.79 6.37 2.05
C LEU A 134 -0.23 5.24 1.79
N ASP A 135 0.22 4.10 1.29
CA ASP A 135 -0.63 2.93 1.07
C ASP A 135 -1.17 2.31 2.37
N ASN A 136 -0.43 2.44 3.48
CA ASN A 136 -0.82 1.93 4.80
C ASN A 136 -1.92 2.77 5.48
N TYR A 137 -2.40 3.84 4.84
CA TYR A 137 -3.62 4.57 5.23
C TYR A 137 -4.89 3.95 4.63
N GLY A 138 -4.76 2.99 3.70
CA GLY A 138 -5.85 2.15 3.20
C GLY A 138 -5.86 0.77 3.86
N LEU A 139 -7.03 0.14 3.92
CA LEU A 139 -7.19 -1.15 4.61
C LEU A 139 -6.46 -2.28 3.88
N ILE A 140 -6.68 -2.44 2.57
CA ILE A 140 -5.99 -3.48 1.81
C ILE A 140 -4.47 -3.27 1.78
N GLY A 141 -3.99 -2.03 1.68
CA GLY A 141 -2.56 -1.72 1.68
C GLY A 141 -1.86 -2.20 2.95
N VAL A 142 -2.40 -1.85 4.13
CA VAL A 142 -1.82 -2.29 5.41
C VAL A 142 -2.03 -3.79 5.68
N LEU A 143 -3.17 -4.37 5.29
CA LEU A 143 -3.43 -5.78 5.57
C LEU A 143 -2.79 -6.75 4.59
N GLN A 144 -2.48 -6.31 3.36
CA GLN A 144 -1.81 -7.14 2.36
C GLN A 144 -0.32 -6.79 2.27
N HIS A 145 0.03 -5.57 1.85
CA HIS A 145 1.43 -5.22 1.55
C HIS A 145 2.31 -5.14 2.80
N LEU A 146 1.85 -4.48 3.87
CA LEU A 146 2.64 -4.42 5.11
C LEU A 146 2.75 -5.79 5.79
N SER A 147 1.68 -6.59 5.76
CA SER A 147 1.70 -7.99 6.21
C SER A 147 2.69 -8.82 5.40
N SER A 148 2.75 -8.58 4.09
CA SER A 148 3.71 -9.24 3.22
C SER A 148 5.15 -8.97 3.63
N ILE A 149 5.48 -7.69 3.87
CA ILE A 149 6.79 -7.28 4.38
C ILE A 149 7.08 -7.91 5.74
N LEU A 150 6.11 -7.96 6.66
CA LEU A 150 6.28 -8.63 7.95
C LEU A 150 6.64 -10.11 7.78
N PHE A 151 5.91 -10.83 6.92
CA PHE A 151 6.18 -12.24 6.64
C PHE A 151 7.56 -12.43 6.03
N MET A 152 7.92 -11.65 5.00
CA MET A 152 9.25 -11.65 4.41
C MET A 152 10.35 -11.47 5.48
N VAL A 153 10.23 -10.45 6.34
CA VAL A 153 11.21 -10.15 7.40
C VAL A 153 11.29 -11.28 8.42
N LEU A 154 10.14 -11.76 8.89
CA LEU A 154 10.04 -12.80 9.89
C LEU A 154 10.63 -14.12 9.39
N ILE A 155 10.22 -14.57 8.20
CA ILE A 155 10.70 -15.83 7.62
C ILE A 155 12.21 -15.74 7.36
N SER A 156 12.69 -14.63 6.78
CA SER A 156 14.13 -14.44 6.50
C SER A 156 14.96 -14.51 7.78
N TYR A 157 14.52 -13.84 8.84
CA TYR A 157 15.21 -13.88 10.13
C TYR A 157 15.18 -15.28 10.75
N GLY A 158 14.05 -15.98 10.62
CA GLY A 158 13.87 -17.34 11.10
C GLY A 158 14.77 -18.35 10.40
N LEU A 159 14.79 -18.34 9.06
CA LEU A 159 15.61 -19.24 8.25
C LEU A 159 17.10 -19.05 8.51
N ILE A 160 17.56 -17.80 8.66
CA ILE A 160 18.99 -17.50 8.74
C ILE A 160 19.54 -17.68 10.16
N TYR A 161 18.76 -17.33 11.20
CA TYR A 161 19.30 -17.18 12.56
C TYR A 161 18.72 -18.11 13.61
N LYS A 162 17.62 -18.83 13.35
CA LYS A 162 17.02 -19.73 14.35
C LYS A 162 17.51 -21.15 14.15
N PRO A 163 17.79 -21.90 15.23
CA PRO A 163 18.23 -23.30 15.13
C PRO A 163 17.12 -24.21 14.58
N SER A 164 15.86 -23.91 14.88
CA SER A 164 14.71 -24.61 14.31
C SER A 164 14.21 -23.90 13.06
N HIS A 165 14.31 -24.57 11.92
CA HIS A 165 13.78 -24.10 10.64
C HIS A 165 12.32 -24.51 10.42
N ILE A 166 11.68 -25.25 11.34
CA ILE A 166 10.31 -25.74 11.12
C ILE A 166 9.31 -24.57 11.03
N TRP A 167 9.30 -23.69 12.03
CA TRP A 167 8.36 -22.56 12.05
C TRP A 167 8.53 -21.59 10.86
N PRO A 168 9.75 -21.18 10.41
CA PRO A 168 9.85 -20.28 9.27
C PRO A 168 9.48 -20.97 7.96
N LEU A 169 9.70 -22.29 7.85
CA LEU A 169 9.25 -23.05 6.67
C LEU A 169 7.72 -23.16 6.62
N ILE A 170 7.07 -23.38 7.75
CA ILE A 170 5.60 -23.32 7.83
C ILE A 170 5.11 -21.93 7.41
N MET A 171 5.71 -20.86 7.93
CA MET A 171 5.35 -19.49 7.55
C MET A 171 5.60 -19.21 6.06
N ALA A 172 6.68 -19.74 5.48
CA ALA A 172 6.93 -19.65 4.04
C ALA A 172 5.80 -20.30 3.22
N LEU A 173 5.33 -21.49 3.61
CA LEU A 173 4.22 -22.18 2.94
C LEU A 173 2.89 -21.41 3.05
N PHE A 174 2.69 -20.65 4.13
CA PHE A 174 1.51 -19.79 4.29
C PHE A 174 1.62 -18.45 3.55
N TYR A 175 2.83 -18.02 3.21
CA TYR A 175 3.08 -16.70 2.66
C TYR A 175 2.29 -16.38 1.37
N PRO A 176 2.09 -17.30 0.41
CA PRO A 176 1.23 -17.06 -0.76
C PRO A 176 -0.19 -16.60 -0.42
N PHE A 177 -0.70 -16.97 0.75
CA PHE A 177 -2.06 -16.63 1.22
C PHE A 177 -2.11 -15.31 1.99
N VAL A 178 -0.95 -14.67 2.21
CA VAL A 178 -0.84 -13.28 2.66
C VAL A 178 -0.85 -12.36 1.45
N SER A 179 -0.02 -12.68 0.46
CA SER A 179 0.06 -11.98 -0.83
C SER A 179 0.70 -12.91 -1.87
N THR A 180 0.34 -12.75 -3.15
CA THR A 180 0.83 -13.57 -4.28
C THR A 180 2.35 -13.62 -4.37
N GLU A 181 3.06 -12.56 -3.96
CA GLU A 181 4.53 -12.52 -3.94
C GLU A 181 5.16 -13.58 -3.04
N GLY A 182 4.39 -14.15 -2.10
CA GLY A 182 4.79 -15.29 -1.29
C GLY A 182 5.06 -16.55 -2.12
N LEU A 183 4.46 -16.71 -3.32
CA LEU A 183 4.77 -17.82 -4.23
C LEU A 183 6.24 -17.81 -4.63
N VAL A 184 6.77 -16.63 -4.94
CA VAL A 184 8.17 -16.49 -5.34
C VAL A 184 9.09 -16.57 -4.12
N PHE A 185 8.63 -16.12 -2.94
CA PHE A 185 9.39 -16.31 -1.71
C PHE A 185 9.55 -17.79 -1.35
N ILE A 186 8.56 -18.66 -1.59
CA ILE A 186 8.70 -20.09 -1.34
C ILE A 186 9.83 -20.69 -2.20
N LEU A 187 9.93 -20.29 -3.47
CA LEU A 187 11.05 -20.69 -4.35
C LEU A 187 12.39 -20.20 -3.78
N TRP A 188 12.41 -18.97 -3.26
CA TRP A 188 13.61 -18.41 -2.65
C TRP A 188 14.04 -19.11 -1.36
N ALA A 189 13.07 -19.46 -0.50
CA ALA A 189 13.30 -20.30 0.66
C ALA A 189 13.81 -21.69 0.26
N LEU A 190 13.30 -22.25 -0.84
CA LEU A 190 13.80 -23.51 -1.37
C LEU A 190 15.26 -23.41 -1.85
N CYS A 191 15.62 -22.35 -2.58
CA CYS A 191 17.01 -22.09 -2.97
C CYS A 191 17.94 -22.04 -1.75
N TYR A 192 17.51 -21.38 -0.68
CA TYR A 192 18.24 -21.35 0.59
C TYR A 192 18.45 -22.75 1.17
N LEU A 193 17.39 -23.59 1.24
CA LEU A 193 17.49 -24.95 1.78
C LEU A 193 18.44 -25.84 0.98
N PHE A 194 18.50 -25.69 -0.35
CA PHE A 194 19.45 -26.41 -1.18
C PHE A 194 20.88 -25.92 -0.93
N PHE A 195 21.08 -24.60 -0.88
CA PHE A 195 22.37 -24.00 -0.61
C PHE A 195 22.94 -24.43 0.75
N THR A 196 22.10 -24.45 1.80
CA THR A 196 22.52 -24.89 3.14
C THR A 196 22.46 -26.40 3.34
N LYS A 197 22.15 -27.19 2.31
CA LYS A 197 21.99 -28.65 2.36
C LYS A 197 21.06 -29.11 3.50
N SER A 198 19.97 -28.39 3.74
CA SER A 198 19.02 -28.68 4.81
C SER A 198 18.35 -30.04 4.63
N LYS A 199 18.17 -30.78 5.74
CA LYS A 199 17.43 -32.05 5.75
C LYS A 199 15.95 -31.91 5.36
N PHE A 200 15.38 -30.71 5.49
CA PHE A 200 13.97 -30.45 5.19
C PHE A 200 13.69 -30.20 3.70
N ARG A 201 14.72 -30.13 2.83
CA ARG A 201 14.55 -29.76 1.41
C ARG A 201 13.52 -30.62 0.66
N ALA A 202 13.56 -31.94 0.83
CA ALA A 202 12.65 -32.85 0.10
C ALA A 202 11.20 -32.70 0.58
N THR A 203 10.98 -32.69 1.90
CA THR A 203 9.66 -32.45 2.49
C THR A 203 9.11 -31.08 2.09
N PHE A 204 9.96 -30.05 2.06
CA PHE A 204 9.55 -28.71 1.66
C PHE A 204 9.16 -28.63 0.19
N VAL A 205 9.87 -29.32 -0.72
CA VAL A 205 9.47 -29.44 -2.14
C VAL A 205 8.09 -30.07 -2.27
N LEU A 206 7.84 -31.19 -1.57
CA LEU A 206 6.54 -31.86 -1.61
C LEU A 206 5.41 -30.92 -1.14
N LEU A 207 5.61 -30.27 0.01
CA LEU A 207 4.63 -29.32 0.54
C LEU A 207 4.44 -28.11 -0.35
N MET A 208 5.51 -27.57 -0.94
CA MET A 208 5.44 -26.48 -1.91
C MET A 208 4.58 -26.88 -3.11
N VAL A 209 4.80 -28.06 -3.71
CA VAL A 209 3.99 -28.53 -4.85
C VAL A 209 2.51 -28.62 -4.47
N LEU A 210 2.19 -29.13 -3.28
CA LEU A 210 0.81 -29.15 -2.77
C LEU A 210 0.23 -27.74 -2.62
N ILE A 211 1.01 -26.78 -2.12
CA ILE A 211 0.59 -25.38 -2.03
C ILE A 211 0.34 -24.78 -3.41
N PHE A 212 1.19 -25.04 -4.41
CA PHE A 212 0.97 -24.56 -5.77
C PHE A 212 -0.31 -25.14 -6.38
N VAL A 213 -0.53 -26.45 -6.26
CA VAL A 213 -1.75 -27.11 -6.75
C VAL A 213 -2.98 -26.51 -6.08
N PHE A 214 -2.97 -26.38 -4.74
CA PHE A 214 -4.08 -25.77 -4.00
C PHE A 214 -4.29 -24.29 -4.37
N TYR A 215 -3.20 -23.53 -4.50
CA TYR A 215 -3.27 -22.10 -4.82
C TYR A 215 -3.91 -21.86 -6.19
N PHE A 216 -3.69 -22.73 -7.18
CA PHE A 216 -4.20 -22.54 -8.55
C PHE A 216 -5.41 -23.42 -8.91
N HIS A 217 -5.96 -24.22 -7.98
CA HIS A 217 -6.99 -25.22 -8.30
C HIS A 217 -8.28 -24.68 -8.96
N ASP A 218 -8.69 -23.45 -8.63
CA ASP A 218 -9.88 -22.76 -9.15
C ASP A 218 -9.52 -21.46 -9.89
N TYR A 219 -8.26 -21.30 -10.27
CA TYR A 219 -7.79 -20.07 -10.89
C TYR A 219 -8.36 -19.92 -12.29
N VAL A 220 -9.13 -18.85 -12.50
CA VAL A 220 -9.60 -18.40 -13.80
C VAL A 220 -8.90 -17.07 -14.09
N GLY A 221 -7.93 -17.08 -15.00
CA GLY A 221 -7.22 -15.87 -15.40
C GLY A 221 -8.12 -14.94 -16.22
N ASP A 222 -7.91 -13.64 -16.09
CA ASP A 222 -8.48 -12.68 -17.03
C ASP A 222 -7.79 -12.87 -18.39
N HIS A 223 -8.56 -13.26 -19.41
CA HIS A 223 -8.07 -13.47 -20.78
C HIS A 223 -7.78 -12.16 -21.53
N SER A 224 -7.88 -11.01 -20.87
CA SER A 224 -7.71 -9.71 -21.51
C SER A 224 -6.22 -9.34 -21.66
N ASN A 225 -5.81 -9.16 -22.92
CA ASN A 225 -4.51 -8.65 -23.41
C ASN A 225 -3.37 -9.65 -23.65
N ILE A 226 -3.57 -10.56 -24.62
CA ILE A 226 -2.43 -11.00 -25.45
C ILE A 226 -1.99 -9.78 -26.29
N SER A 227 -1.05 -8.99 -25.77
CA SER A 227 -0.56 -7.82 -26.52
C SER A 227 0.24 -8.25 -27.76
N LYS A 228 0.07 -7.48 -28.84
CA LYS A 228 0.80 -7.64 -30.12
C LYS A 228 2.24 -7.12 -30.07
N THR A 229 2.77 -6.76 -28.90
CA THR A 229 4.14 -6.21 -28.77
C THR A 229 5.18 -7.31 -29.01
N ASN A 230 6.27 -6.93 -29.67
CA ASN A 230 7.37 -7.85 -29.99
C ASN A 230 8.03 -8.36 -28.69
N TYR A 231 8.43 -9.63 -28.64
CA TYR A 231 9.15 -10.24 -27.51
C TYR A 231 10.36 -9.43 -27.03
N VAL A 232 11.11 -8.81 -27.95
CA VAL A 232 12.26 -7.96 -27.58
C VAL A 232 11.82 -6.74 -26.78
N GLU A 233 10.74 -6.09 -27.21
CA GLU A 233 10.17 -4.95 -26.51
C GLU A 233 9.63 -5.36 -25.14
N LYS A 234 8.97 -6.53 -25.04
CA LYS A 234 8.51 -7.07 -23.75
C LYS A 234 9.65 -7.29 -22.77
N ILE A 235 10.77 -7.87 -23.21
CA ILE A 235 11.96 -8.07 -22.37
C ILE A 235 12.55 -6.72 -21.95
N TYR A 236 12.69 -5.78 -22.88
CA TYR A 236 13.18 -4.43 -22.58
C TYR A 236 12.31 -3.73 -21.53
N LEU A 237 10.98 -3.73 -21.73
CA LEU A 237 10.02 -3.13 -20.81
C LEU A 237 9.99 -3.83 -19.45
N PHE A 238 10.14 -5.15 -19.42
CA PHE A 238 10.25 -5.91 -18.18
C PHE A 238 11.49 -5.49 -17.38
N VAL A 239 12.67 -5.48 -18.01
CA VAL A 239 13.93 -5.08 -17.35
C VAL A 239 13.87 -3.61 -16.91
N LYS A 240 13.42 -2.71 -17.79
CA LYS A 240 13.22 -1.30 -17.47
C LYS A 240 12.21 -1.12 -16.33
N GLY A 241 11.14 -1.91 -16.34
CA GLY A 241 10.12 -1.93 -15.28
C GLY A 241 10.70 -2.28 -13.92
N ILE A 242 11.53 -3.32 -13.84
CA ILE A 242 12.24 -3.66 -12.59
C ILE A 242 13.10 -2.49 -12.10
N LEU A 243 13.87 -1.86 -13.00
CA LEU A 243 14.73 -0.72 -12.64
C LEU A 243 13.91 0.48 -12.17
N VAL A 244 12.82 0.81 -12.87
CA VAL A 244 11.90 1.89 -12.49
C VAL A 244 11.27 1.60 -11.13
N TYR A 245 10.83 0.36 -10.87
CA TYR A 245 10.29 -0.05 -9.58
C TYR A 245 11.29 0.15 -8.44
N LEU A 246 12.55 -0.25 -8.62
CA LEU A 246 13.58 -0.06 -7.59
C LEU A 246 13.86 1.43 -7.33
N GLY A 247 14.00 2.23 -8.38
CA GLY A 247 14.32 3.65 -8.24
C GLY A 247 13.14 4.56 -7.88
N SER A 248 11.90 4.09 -8.05
CA SER A 248 10.70 4.83 -7.65
C SER A 248 10.65 5.09 -6.14
N SER A 249 11.38 4.29 -5.35
CA SER A 249 11.62 4.52 -3.91
C SER A 249 12.20 5.91 -3.59
N LEU A 250 12.93 6.52 -4.54
CA LEU A 250 13.59 7.81 -4.37
C LEU A 250 13.00 8.91 -5.26
N LYS A 251 12.49 8.57 -6.45
CA LYS A 251 11.95 9.57 -7.39
C LYS A 251 10.79 9.05 -8.24
N HIS A 252 9.66 9.79 -8.20
CA HIS A 252 8.50 9.56 -9.08
C HIS A 252 8.67 10.22 -10.44
N ASN A 253 9.68 9.78 -11.18
CA ASN A 253 9.87 10.13 -12.57
C ASN A 253 10.55 8.93 -13.24
N VAL A 254 9.92 8.38 -14.29
CA VAL A 254 10.39 7.15 -14.95
C VAL A 254 11.85 7.26 -15.37
N ALA A 255 12.26 8.38 -15.98
CA ALA A 255 13.61 8.60 -16.49
C ALA A 255 14.67 8.67 -15.37
N ILE A 256 14.35 9.26 -14.22
CA ILE A 256 15.28 9.28 -13.08
C ILE A 256 15.26 7.96 -12.33
N ALA A 257 14.08 7.35 -12.18
CA ALA A 257 13.88 6.11 -11.45
C ALA A 257 14.69 4.95 -12.06
N TRP A 258 14.65 4.75 -13.38
CA TRP A 258 15.42 3.64 -13.96
C TRP A 258 16.94 3.81 -13.77
N MET A 259 17.48 5.03 -13.84
CA MET A 259 18.90 5.31 -13.57
C MET A 259 19.27 4.97 -12.12
N ILE A 260 18.43 5.40 -11.17
CA ILE A 260 18.60 5.04 -9.75
C ILE A 260 18.55 3.52 -9.57
N GLY A 261 17.62 2.84 -10.26
CA GLY A 261 17.51 1.39 -10.27
C GLY A 261 18.80 0.69 -10.71
N VAL A 262 19.49 1.22 -11.73
CA VAL A 262 20.79 0.68 -12.19
C VAL A 262 21.83 0.78 -11.07
N PHE A 263 21.93 1.92 -10.39
CA PHE A 263 22.85 2.07 -9.26
C PHE A 263 22.54 1.12 -8.11
N ILE A 264 21.25 0.92 -7.80
CA ILE A 264 20.80 -0.03 -6.78
C ILE A 264 21.22 -1.46 -7.15
N ILE A 265 20.96 -1.89 -8.38
CA ILE A 265 21.36 -3.23 -8.86
C ILE A 265 22.88 -3.39 -8.81
N ALA A 266 23.65 -2.41 -9.28
CA ALA A 266 25.11 -2.46 -9.26
C ALA A 266 25.66 -2.59 -7.83
N TYR A 267 25.13 -1.79 -6.89
CA TYR A 267 25.50 -1.89 -5.47
C TYR A 267 25.15 -3.26 -4.88
N CYS A 268 23.94 -3.76 -5.16
CA CYS A 268 23.49 -5.04 -4.62
C CYS A 268 24.25 -6.23 -5.24
N ALA A 269 24.64 -6.15 -6.50
CA ALA A 269 25.50 -7.14 -7.15
C ALA A 269 26.89 -7.18 -6.49
N HIS A 270 27.47 -6.01 -6.18
CA HIS A 270 28.71 -5.92 -5.42
C HIS A 270 28.56 -6.51 -4.01
N PHE A 271 27.45 -6.20 -3.31
CA PHE A 271 27.14 -6.72 -1.99
C PHE A 271 26.98 -8.25 -1.99
N LEU A 272 26.30 -8.79 -3.01
CA LEU A 272 26.16 -10.23 -3.24
C LEU A 272 27.53 -10.89 -3.48
N TRP A 273 28.36 -10.31 -4.35
CA TRP A 273 29.71 -10.81 -4.61
C TRP A 273 30.55 -10.90 -3.33
N GLN A 274 30.52 -9.86 -2.50
CA GLN A 274 31.19 -9.88 -1.19
C GLN A 274 30.64 -10.98 -0.27
N THR A 275 29.32 -11.18 -0.27
CA THR A 275 28.66 -12.22 0.54
C THR A 275 29.09 -13.63 0.13
N ILE A 276 29.19 -13.91 -1.17
CA ILE A 276 29.63 -15.21 -1.69
C ILE A 276 31.14 -15.41 -1.44
N SER A 277 31.93 -14.35 -1.55
CA SER A 277 33.38 -14.38 -1.37
C SER A 277 33.81 -14.57 0.09
N GLU A 278 32.92 -14.30 1.06
CA GLU A 278 33.19 -14.54 2.47
C GLU A 278 33.25 -16.04 2.79
N LYS A 279 34.47 -16.56 2.95
CA LYS A 279 34.72 -17.91 3.44
C LYS A 279 34.49 -17.99 4.97
N SER A 280 33.24 -17.91 5.41
CA SER A 280 32.88 -18.16 6.83
C SER A 280 32.38 -19.59 7.01
N VAL A 281 33.13 -20.40 7.75
CA VAL A 281 32.82 -21.83 7.99
C VAL A 281 31.87 -22.03 9.17
N SER A 282 31.71 -21.04 10.06
CA SER A 282 31.05 -21.24 11.37
C SER A 282 29.81 -20.39 11.65
N LYS A 283 29.59 -19.27 10.95
CA LYS A 283 28.43 -18.39 11.15
C LYS A 283 27.87 -17.85 9.83
N PRO A 284 26.54 -17.73 9.68
CA PRO A 284 25.93 -17.03 8.56
C PRO A 284 26.49 -15.61 8.47
N SER A 285 26.81 -15.15 7.27
CA SER A 285 27.28 -13.77 7.07
C SER A 285 26.21 -12.77 7.52
N ALA A 286 26.64 -11.69 8.17
CA ALA A 286 25.78 -10.55 8.50
C ALA A 286 25.08 -9.95 7.27
N ARG A 287 25.64 -10.18 6.07
CA ARG A 287 25.10 -9.75 4.78
C ARG A 287 23.90 -10.56 4.32
N LEU A 288 23.77 -11.80 4.78
CA LEU A 288 22.77 -12.73 4.25
C LEU A 288 21.34 -12.24 4.49
N PHE A 289 21.06 -11.68 5.67
CA PHE A 289 19.73 -11.19 6.01
C PHE A 289 19.25 -10.04 5.10
N PRO A 290 19.93 -8.88 5.02
CA PRO A 290 19.49 -7.82 4.12
C PRO A 290 19.51 -8.24 2.65
N LEU A 291 20.43 -9.11 2.23
CA LEU A 291 20.43 -9.68 0.88
C LEU A 291 19.17 -10.52 0.60
N PHE A 292 18.72 -11.33 1.56
CA PHE A 292 17.51 -12.14 1.43
C PHE A 292 16.26 -11.26 1.23
N LEU A 293 16.17 -10.17 2.01
CA LEU A 293 15.09 -9.19 1.88
C LEU A 293 15.14 -8.47 0.53
N PHE A 294 16.33 -8.10 0.07
CA PHE A 294 16.51 -7.44 -1.22
C PHE A 294 16.07 -8.34 -2.38
N VAL A 295 16.51 -9.60 -2.40
CA VAL A 295 16.15 -10.55 -3.47
C VAL A 295 14.63 -10.74 -3.53
N GLN A 296 13.95 -10.88 -2.39
CA GLN A 296 12.47 -10.92 -2.39
C GLN A 296 11.84 -9.62 -2.90
N THR A 297 12.36 -8.47 -2.51
CA THR A 297 11.84 -7.17 -2.97
C THR A 297 12.02 -7.01 -4.48
N LEU A 298 13.16 -7.47 -5.02
CA LEU A 298 13.44 -7.52 -6.46
C LEU A 298 12.48 -8.44 -7.20
N MET A 299 12.25 -9.65 -6.68
CA MET A 299 11.31 -10.62 -7.26
C MET A 299 9.86 -10.11 -7.23
N THR A 300 9.47 -9.40 -6.18
CA THR A 300 8.17 -8.72 -6.10
C THR A 300 8.04 -7.65 -7.18
N GLY A 301 9.09 -6.83 -7.35
CA GLY A 301 9.16 -5.84 -8.45
C GLY A 301 9.07 -6.49 -9.84
N ALA A 302 9.71 -7.65 -10.03
CA ALA A 302 9.63 -8.41 -11.27
C ALA A 302 8.21 -8.91 -11.56
N LEU A 303 7.52 -9.47 -10.56
CA LEU A 303 6.11 -9.89 -10.71
C LEU A 303 5.20 -8.71 -11.08
N ILE A 304 5.38 -7.55 -10.44
CA ILE A 304 4.61 -6.35 -10.74
C ILE A 304 4.92 -5.87 -12.17
N ALA A 305 6.18 -5.86 -12.58
CA ALA A 305 6.58 -5.48 -13.93
C ALA A 305 5.96 -6.40 -15.00
N ILE A 306 5.93 -7.71 -14.75
CA ILE A 306 5.24 -8.68 -15.62
C ILE A 306 3.74 -8.39 -15.64
N GLY A 307 3.09 -8.26 -14.48
CA GLY A 307 1.63 -8.12 -14.43
C GLY A 307 1.10 -6.76 -14.90
N ARG A 308 1.95 -5.73 -15.04
CA ARG A 308 1.50 -4.35 -15.29
C ARG A 308 2.17 -3.63 -16.44
N VAL A 309 3.37 -4.05 -16.87
CA VAL A 309 4.16 -3.30 -17.87
C VAL A 309 4.32 -4.05 -19.19
N SER A 310 4.50 -5.38 -19.16
CA SER A 310 4.86 -6.15 -20.36
C SER A 310 3.86 -6.03 -21.51
N ASP A 311 2.62 -5.64 -21.23
CA ASP A 311 1.54 -5.59 -22.23
C ASP A 311 0.96 -4.18 -22.47
N GLY A 312 1.49 -3.14 -21.80
CA GLY A 312 0.93 -1.77 -21.85
C GLY A 312 1.84 -0.68 -22.45
N GLY A 313 2.98 -1.05 -23.04
CA GLY A 313 3.95 -0.12 -23.62
C GLY A 313 4.65 0.78 -22.59
N GLU A 314 5.40 1.80 -23.03
CA GLU A 314 6.14 2.68 -22.10
C GLU A 314 5.23 3.46 -21.13
N ALA A 315 4.00 3.80 -21.54
CA ALA A 315 3.05 4.49 -20.67
C ALA A 315 2.71 3.66 -19.42
N ALA A 316 2.75 2.33 -19.52
CA ALA A 316 2.48 1.44 -18.40
C ALA A 316 3.57 1.48 -17.32
N LEU A 317 4.77 1.99 -17.61
CA LEU A 317 5.80 2.23 -16.59
C LEU A 317 5.35 3.23 -15.53
N GLN A 318 4.43 4.14 -15.86
CA GLN A 318 3.87 5.10 -14.90
C GLN A 318 3.05 4.41 -13.80
N VAL A 319 2.47 3.23 -14.08
CA VAL A 319 1.70 2.46 -13.09
C VAL A 319 2.61 2.02 -11.94
N LEU A 320 3.90 1.78 -12.19
CA LEU A 320 4.89 1.44 -11.16
C LEU A 320 5.20 2.59 -10.19
N LEU A 321 4.78 3.81 -10.51
CA LEU A 321 4.92 4.99 -9.66
C LEU A 321 3.68 5.26 -8.80
N ALA A 322 2.70 4.35 -8.82
CA ALA A 322 1.49 4.48 -8.02
C ALA A 322 1.76 4.37 -6.51
N ASP A 323 0.99 5.12 -5.72
CA ASP A 323 1.12 5.20 -4.25
C ASP A 323 1.08 3.83 -3.56
N ARG A 324 0.37 2.85 -4.15
CA ARG A 324 0.27 1.47 -3.65
C ARG A 324 1.59 0.71 -3.56
N PHE A 325 2.64 1.18 -4.23
CA PHE A 325 3.98 0.57 -4.20
C PHE A 325 4.96 1.28 -3.25
N TYR A 326 4.54 2.37 -2.60
CA TYR A 326 5.44 3.20 -1.81
C TYR A 326 5.94 2.48 -0.56
N THR A 327 5.13 1.59 0.03
CA THR A 327 5.52 0.78 1.20
C THR A 327 6.70 -0.11 0.86
N TYR A 328 6.70 -0.76 -0.31
CA TYR A 328 7.84 -1.55 -0.76
C TYR A 328 9.06 -0.69 -1.06
N GLY A 329 8.88 0.48 -1.68
CA GLY A 329 9.96 1.44 -1.94
C GLY A 329 10.62 1.94 -0.65
N ALA A 330 9.84 2.30 0.36
CA ALA A 330 10.36 2.71 1.66
C ALA A 330 11.08 1.57 2.38
N PHE A 331 10.55 0.35 2.29
CA PHE A 331 11.21 -0.82 2.84
C PHE A 331 12.50 -1.18 2.10
N LEU A 332 12.58 -0.97 0.78
CA LEU A 332 13.83 -1.08 0.03
C LEU A 332 14.91 -0.14 0.58
N LEU A 333 14.55 1.09 0.95
CA LEU A 333 15.49 2.02 1.59
C LEU A 333 15.97 1.52 2.96
N VAL A 334 15.09 0.86 3.74
CA VAL A 334 15.50 0.18 4.98
C VAL A 334 16.51 -0.92 4.68
N ILE A 335 16.28 -1.73 3.64
CA ILE A 335 17.19 -2.81 3.24
C ILE A 335 18.56 -2.24 2.81
N LEU A 336 18.57 -1.24 1.94
CA LEU A 336 19.80 -0.59 1.47
C LEU A 336 20.56 0.07 2.62
N TYR A 337 19.84 0.67 3.57
CA TYR A 337 20.44 1.19 4.79
C TYR A 337 21.12 0.10 5.62
N LEU A 338 20.47 -1.07 5.80
CA LEU A 338 21.06 -2.20 6.52
C LEU A 338 22.31 -2.74 5.80
N MET A 339 22.28 -2.86 4.47
CA MET A 339 23.46 -3.26 3.68
C MET A 339 24.63 -2.30 3.91
N LEU A 340 24.36 -0.99 3.85
CA LEU A 340 25.36 0.04 4.05
C LEU A 340 25.92 0.03 5.48
N VAL A 341 25.08 -0.23 6.49
CA VAL A 341 25.52 -0.45 7.87
C VAL A 341 26.45 -1.65 7.97
N VAL A 342 26.14 -2.77 7.30
CA VAL A 342 26.98 -3.98 7.33
C VAL A 342 28.36 -3.72 6.72
N ASP A 343 28.44 -3.07 5.57
CA ASP A 343 29.71 -2.84 4.86
C ASP A 343 30.62 -1.84 5.58
N LEU A 344 30.03 -0.89 6.30
CA LEU A 344 30.78 0.22 6.86
C LEU A 344 30.99 0.11 8.37
N LYS A 345 30.38 -0.87 9.07
CA LYS A 345 30.48 -1.03 10.54
C LYS A 345 31.91 -1.11 11.10
N ASN A 346 32.87 -1.58 10.31
CA ASN A 346 34.26 -1.79 10.73
C ASN A 346 35.21 -0.65 10.32
N LYS A 347 34.72 0.40 9.64
CA LYS A 347 35.57 1.50 9.16
C LYS A 347 35.73 2.56 10.24
N ALA A 348 36.96 2.74 10.72
CA ALA A 348 37.31 3.58 11.88
C ALA A 348 36.89 5.07 11.78
N PHE A 349 36.77 5.61 10.55
CA PHE A 349 36.46 7.03 10.34
C PHE A 349 34.95 7.36 10.40
N MET A 350 34.06 6.36 10.35
CA MET A 350 32.61 6.60 10.30
C MET A 350 31.94 6.34 11.65
N LYS A 351 31.60 7.42 12.36
CA LYS A 351 30.77 7.31 13.57
C LYS A 351 29.34 6.88 13.20
N PRO A 352 28.66 6.05 14.03
CA PRO A 352 27.28 5.61 13.81
C PRO A 352 26.28 6.74 13.49
N ALA A 353 26.54 7.95 13.97
CA ALA A 353 25.71 9.13 13.72
C ALA A 353 25.71 9.59 12.25
N TYR A 354 26.81 9.42 11.50
CA TYR A 354 26.88 9.89 10.11
C TYR A 354 25.95 9.11 9.18
N TYR A 355 25.68 7.84 9.51
CA TYR A 355 24.71 7.02 8.78
C TYR A 355 23.28 7.52 8.92
N LEU A 356 22.98 8.35 9.92
CA LEU A 356 21.64 8.89 10.11
C LEU A 356 21.32 10.03 9.13
N ILE A 357 22.33 10.69 8.56
CA ILE A 357 22.13 11.87 7.71
C ILE A 357 21.21 11.57 6.53
N PRO A 358 21.44 10.51 5.71
CA PRO A 358 20.54 10.19 4.60
C PRO A 358 19.13 9.84 5.05
N ALA A 359 19.00 9.10 6.16
CA ALA A 359 17.70 8.70 6.71
C ALA A 359 16.90 9.93 7.20
N VAL A 360 17.54 10.85 7.92
CA VAL A 360 16.92 12.09 8.42
C VAL A 360 16.50 12.99 7.26
N LEU A 361 17.38 13.21 6.27
CA LEU A 361 17.05 13.98 5.08
C LEU A 361 15.85 13.38 4.35
N PHE A 362 15.88 12.06 4.11
CA PHE A 362 14.75 11.36 3.50
C PHE A 362 13.47 11.51 4.33
N GLY A 363 13.54 11.36 5.65
CA GLY A 363 12.39 11.55 6.56
C GLY A 363 11.77 12.94 6.45
N ILE A 364 12.58 14.00 6.40
CA ILE A 364 12.12 15.38 6.24
C ILE A 364 11.45 15.57 4.87
N PHE A 365 12.09 15.13 3.78
CA PHE A 365 11.51 15.24 2.44
C PHE A 365 10.24 14.39 2.28
N SER A 366 10.22 13.20 2.87
CA SER A 366 9.08 12.30 2.90
C SER A 366 7.90 12.95 3.61
N TYR A 367 8.11 13.58 4.76
CA TYR A 367 7.07 14.32 5.47
C TYR A 367 6.54 15.49 4.63
N SER A 368 7.44 16.33 4.08
CA SER A 368 7.06 17.50 3.28
C SER A 368 6.23 17.13 2.05
N ASN A 369 6.64 16.11 1.30
CA ASN A 369 5.95 15.65 0.09
C ASN A 369 4.61 14.98 0.38
N ALA A 370 4.46 14.34 1.55
CA ALA A 370 3.25 13.61 1.90
C ALA A 370 2.12 14.50 2.42
N GLN A 371 2.41 15.70 2.96
CA GLN A 371 1.39 16.53 3.60
C GLN A 371 0.19 16.81 2.69
N LYS A 372 0.43 17.32 1.48
CA LYS A 372 -0.66 17.62 0.52
C LYS A 372 -1.48 16.35 0.23
N ARG A 373 -0.79 15.23 -0.05
CA ARG A 373 -1.42 13.95 -0.40
C ARG A 373 -2.28 13.38 0.73
N LEU A 374 -1.86 13.53 1.98
CA LEU A 374 -2.65 13.09 3.14
C LEU A 374 -3.93 13.91 3.32
N TYR A 375 -3.87 15.24 3.13
CA TYR A 375 -5.09 16.06 3.13
C TYR A 375 -6.00 15.70 1.96
N ASP A 376 -5.44 15.52 0.77
CA ASP A 376 -6.21 15.12 -0.42
C ASP A 376 -6.88 13.76 -0.21
N LEU A 377 -6.16 12.78 0.35
CA LEU A 377 -6.71 11.47 0.71
C LEU A 377 -7.84 11.59 1.73
N LYS A 378 -7.64 12.32 2.83
CA LYS A 378 -8.66 12.50 3.87
C LYS A 378 -9.92 13.15 3.29
N ASN A 379 -9.77 14.26 2.58
CA ASN A 379 -10.89 14.99 1.98
C ASN A 379 -11.65 14.12 0.99
N ARG A 380 -10.93 13.37 0.15
CA ARG A 380 -11.49 12.42 -0.81
C ARG A 380 -12.35 11.36 -0.11
N VAL A 381 -11.82 10.71 0.93
CA VAL A 381 -12.52 9.64 1.64
C VAL A 381 -13.70 10.17 2.47
N GLN A 382 -13.59 11.35 3.08
CA GLN A 382 -14.72 12.01 3.77
C GLN A 382 -15.85 12.35 2.79
N LEU A 383 -15.49 12.75 1.58
CA LEU A 383 -16.47 13.04 0.54
C LEU A 383 -17.18 11.79 0.05
N ASP A 384 -16.44 10.70 -0.19
CA ASP A 384 -17.05 9.42 -0.56
C ASP A 384 -17.96 8.89 0.54
N ALA A 385 -17.58 9.02 1.81
CA ALA A 385 -18.43 8.69 2.94
C ALA A 385 -19.72 9.54 2.95
N SER A 386 -19.60 10.84 2.67
CA SER A 386 -20.75 11.76 2.60
C SER A 386 -21.68 11.41 1.44
N ASN A 387 -21.10 11.07 0.28
CA ASN A 387 -21.86 10.63 -0.89
C ASN A 387 -22.56 9.29 -0.67
N ALA A 388 -21.89 8.35 -0.02
CA ALA A 388 -22.46 7.04 0.30
C ALA A 388 -23.63 7.21 1.28
N PHE A 389 -23.49 8.10 2.26
CA PHE A 389 -24.53 8.39 3.24
C PHE A 389 -25.75 9.10 2.62
N LEU A 390 -25.54 10.19 1.86
CA LEU A 390 -26.63 11.00 1.31
C LEU A 390 -27.27 10.41 0.04
N PHE A 391 -26.44 9.90 -0.86
CA PHE A 391 -26.83 9.58 -2.23
C PHE A 391 -26.70 8.10 -2.55
N LYS A 392 -26.07 7.29 -1.68
CA LYS A 392 -25.71 5.89 -1.93
C LYS A 392 -24.75 5.74 -3.12
N LYS A 393 -23.81 6.69 -3.25
CA LYS A 393 -22.85 6.76 -4.37
C LYS A 393 -21.43 7.07 -3.89
N SER A 394 -20.45 6.91 -4.77
CA SER A 394 -19.05 7.31 -4.52
C SER A 394 -18.51 8.06 -5.74
N ALA A 395 -17.58 8.99 -5.52
CA ALA A 395 -16.96 9.74 -6.60
C ALA A 395 -15.76 9.01 -7.20
N ASN A 396 -15.11 8.13 -6.44
CA ASN A 396 -13.87 7.46 -6.84
C ASN A 396 -14.05 6.03 -7.36
N TYR A 397 -15.18 5.39 -7.05
CA TYR A 397 -15.49 4.05 -7.50
C TYR A 397 -17.00 3.82 -7.53
N ILE A 398 -17.43 2.79 -8.23
CA ILE A 398 -18.85 2.45 -8.35
C ILE A 398 -19.30 1.76 -7.06
N LEU A 399 -20.33 2.30 -6.42
CA LEU A 399 -21.07 1.60 -5.37
C LEU A 399 -22.26 0.88 -6.00
N THR A 400 -22.31 -0.44 -5.85
CA THR A 400 -23.47 -1.23 -6.23
C THR A 400 -24.59 -1.07 -5.18
N SER A 401 -25.80 -1.52 -5.53
CA SER A 401 -26.89 -1.61 -4.57
C SER A 401 -26.54 -2.50 -3.37
N ARG A 402 -25.72 -3.54 -3.60
CA ARG A 402 -25.22 -4.43 -2.54
C ARG A 402 -24.27 -3.69 -1.62
N ASP A 403 -23.34 -2.92 -2.15
CA ASP A 403 -22.38 -2.15 -1.35
C ASP A 403 -23.09 -1.11 -0.48
N SER A 404 -24.10 -0.45 -1.05
CA SER A 404 -24.94 0.51 -0.34
C SER A 404 -25.70 -0.14 0.83
N TYR A 405 -26.22 -1.36 0.61
CA TYR A 405 -26.84 -2.16 1.67
C TYR A 405 -25.83 -2.54 2.77
N LEU A 406 -24.63 -2.98 2.39
CA LEU A 406 -23.57 -3.35 3.34
C LEU A 406 -23.16 -2.18 4.24
N LEU A 407 -23.07 -0.97 3.68
CA LEU A 407 -22.69 0.24 4.40
C LEU A 407 -23.82 0.80 5.28
N SER A 408 -25.08 0.70 4.85
CA SER A 408 -26.18 1.44 5.49
C SER A 408 -27.15 0.56 6.28
N ASN A 409 -27.32 -0.71 5.90
CA ASN A 409 -28.45 -1.53 6.33
C ASN A 409 -28.02 -2.87 6.93
N ALA A 410 -26.82 -3.37 6.64
CA ALA A 410 -26.37 -4.68 7.13
C ALA A 410 -26.01 -4.70 8.63
N GLY A 411 -25.98 -3.54 9.30
CA GLY A 411 -25.63 -3.44 10.72
C GLY A 411 -24.15 -3.75 11.04
N LEU A 412 -23.29 -3.85 10.01
CA LEU A 412 -21.88 -4.22 10.17
C LEU A 412 -20.97 -3.02 10.44
N TYR A 413 -21.42 -1.83 10.07
CA TYR A 413 -20.60 -0.62 9.98
C TYR A 413 -21.45 0.60 10.34
N HIS A 414 -20.79 1.62 10.90
CA HIS A 414 -21.38 2.93 11.15
C HIS A 414 -20.57 4.00 10.46
N PHE A 415 -21.28 4.91 9.79
CA PHE A 415 -20.68 6.10 9.20
C PHE A 415 -19.95 6.94 10.26
N PRO A 416 -18.90 7.70 9.86
CA PRO A 416 -18.20 8.61 10.76
C PRO A 416 -19.18 9.56 11.45
N SER A 417 -18.97 9.84 12.74
CA SER A 417 -19.88 10.68 13.52
C SER A 417 -20.01 12.10 12.97
N GLU A 418 -18.99 12.57 12.27
CA GLU A 418 -18.96 13.85 11.57
C GLU A 418 -20.00 13.94 10.44
N ILE A 419 -20.46 12.79 9.92
CA ILE A 419 -21.42 12.69 8.80
C ILE A 419 -22.84 12.38 9.29
N ASN A 420 -23.03 11.82 10.48
CA ASN A 420 -24.33 11.39 10.98
C ASN A 420 -25.38 12.53 11.11
N GLY A 421 -24.94 13.78 11.15
CA GLY A 421 -25.81 14.97 11.16
C GLY A 421 -26.03 15.64 9.81
N LEU A 422 -25.39 15.13 8.74
CA LEU A 422 -25.43 15.69 7.38
C LEU A 422 -26.82 15.45 6.78
N THR A 423 -27.46 16.50 6.29
CA THR A 423 -28.74 16.39 5.56
C THR A 423 -28.69 17.28 4.32
N LEU A 424 -29.47 16.94 3.30
CA LEU A 424 -29.60 17.77 2.09
C LEU A 424 -29.95 19.23 2.42
N GLY A 425 -30.83 19.45 3.42
CA GLY A 425 -31.20 20.79 3.87
C GLY A 425 -30.09 21.54 4.62
N LYS A 426 -29.09 20.83 5.19
CA LYS A 426 -27.91 21.43 5.84
C LYS A 426 -26.75 21.66 4.89
N LEU A 427 -26.76 21.08 3.68
CA LEU A 427 -25.94 21.57 2.59
C LEU A 427 -26.47 22.97 2.28
N LYS A 428 -26.00 23.97 3.03
CA LYS A 428 -26.22 25.37 2.70
C LYS A 428 -25.59 25.54 1.33
N ILE A 429 -26.42 25.50 0.29
CA ILE A 429 -26.10 26.09 -1.01
C ILE A 429 -25.98 27.59 -0.69
N SER A 430 -24.86 27.98 -0.09
CA SER A 430 -24.63 29.31 0.46
C SER A 430 -24.49 30.25 -0.73
N ASN A 431 -25.61 30.72 -1.28
CA ASN A 431 -25.63 31.52 -2.49
C ASN A 431 -24.66 30.96 -3.57
N GLY A 432 -24.63 29.62 -3.69
CA GLY A 432 -23.54 28.90 -4.37
C GLY A 432 -23.46 29.32 -5.82
N GLN A 433 -22.32 29.90 -6.20
CA GLN A 433 -22.04 30.27 -7.58
C GLN A 433 -22.29 29.06 -8.49
N LYS A 434 -23.28 29.18 -9.38
CA LYS A 434 -23.52 28.18 -10.42
C LYS A 434 -22.28 28.11 -11.29
N LEU A 435 -21.69 26.92 -11.38
CA LEU A 435 -20.50 26.70 -12.18
C LEU A 435 -20.90 26.39 -13.63
N THR A 436 -20.22 27.01 -14.58
CA THR A 436 -20.32 26.64 -15.99
C THR A 436 -19.34 25.51 -16.26
N LEU A 437 -19.87 24.37 -16.69
CA LEU A 437 -19.09 23.21 -17.07
C LEU A 437 -19.00 23.10 -18.59
N GLU A 438 -17.80 22.89 -19.09
CA GLU A 438 -17.55 22.53 -20.48
C GLU A 438 -17.20 21.04 -20.54
N LYS A 439 -17.98 20.27 -21.31
CA LYS A 439 -17.63 18.88 -21.59
C LYS A 439 -16.43 18.89 -22.52
N GLN A 440 -15.28 18.41 -22.05
CA GLN A 440 -14.08 18.40 -22.88
C GLN A 440 -13.97 17.09 -23.65
N TYR A 441 -13.91 15.94 -22.99
CA TYR A 441 -13.73 14.64 -23.67
C TYR A 441 -14.27 13.47 -22.82
N GLN A 442 -14.68 12.39 -23.50
CA GLN A 442 -15.01 11.09 -22.88
C GLN A 442 -13.80 10.17 -23.07
N ILE A 443 -12.97 10.03 -22.04
CA ILE A 443 -11.75 9.18 -22.09
C ILE A 443 -12.10 7.70 -21.98
N ASP A 444 -13.23 7.40 -21.32
CA ASP A 444 -13.75 6.07 -21.08
C ASP A 444 -15.27 6.14 -21.28
N PRO A 445 -15.92 5.19 -21.96
CA PRO A 445 -17.38 5.09 -21.99
C PRO A 445 -18.03 5.27 -20.62
N GLN A 446 -17.32 4.87 -19.55
CA GLN A 446 -17.78 4.92 -18.17
C GLN A 446 -17.38 6.18 -17.37
N MET A 447 -16.60 7.12 -17.93
CA MET A 447 -16.21 8.37 -17.27
C MET A 447 -16.36 9.60 -18.16
N GLY A 448 -17.16 10.56 -17.71
CA GLY A 448 -17.22 11.91 -18.26
C GLY A 448 -16.18 12.82 -17.61
N GLN A 449 -15.51 13.67 -18.41
CA GLN A 449 -14.65 14.74 -17.91
C GLN A 449 -15.17 16.11 -18.30
N TYR A 450 -15.26 16.99 -17.31
CA TYR A 450 -15.79 18.34 -17.45
C TYR A 450 -14.76 19.36 -16.95
N LYS A 451 -14.45 20.37 -17.77
CA LYS A 451 -13.65 21.53 -17.37
C LYS A 451 -14.57 22.55 -16.72
N ILE A 452 -14.12 23.14 -15.61
CA ILE A 452 -14.82 24.24 -14.97
C ILE A 452 -14.28 25.55 -15.56
N LEU A 453 -15.13 26.31 -16.27
CA LEU A 453 -14.68 27.47 -17.04
C LEU A 453 -14.41 28.73 -16.20
N ASN A 454 -15.03 28.87 -15.02
CA ASN A 454 -15.04 30.11 -14.25
C ASN A 454 -14.40 30.00 -12.84
N LEU A 455 -13.43 29.08 -12.64
CA LEU A 455 -12.83 28.88 -11.31
C LEU A 455 -11.65 29.81 -10.97
N SER A 456 -11.16 30.60 -11.93
CA SER A 456 -9.97 31.47 -11.79
C SER A 456 -10.11 32.54 -10.70
N VAL A 457 -11.32 32.81 -10.21
CA VAL A 457 -11.58 33.80 -9.15
C VAL A 457 -11.41 33.22 -7.73
N LEU A 458 -11.28 31.89 -7.58
CA LEU A 458 -11.28 31.20 -6.28
C LEU A 458 -9.93 30.57 -5.87
N GLU A 459 -8.87 30.76 -6.65
CA GLU A 459 -7.56 30.09 -6.48
C GLU A 459 -6.90 30.28 -5.09
N LYS A 460 -7.35 31.24 -4.28
CA LYS A 460 -6.78 31.50 -2.94
C LYS A 460 -7.50 30.83 -1.78
N THR A 461 -8.69 30.21 -1.95
CA THR A 461 -9.53 29.76 -0.81
C THR A 461 -10.17 28.37 -0.95
N THR A 462 -9.81 27.55 -1.94
CA THR A 462 -10.52 26.28 -2.27
C THR A 462 -10.36 25.12 -1.27
N ARG A 463 -9.60 25.24 -0.17
CA ARG A 463 -9.58 24.19 0.86
C ARG A 463 -10.96 24.09 1.53
N GLY A 464 -11.63 22.95 1.36
CA GLY A 464 -12.97 22.68 1.91
C GLY A 464 -14.14 22.92 0.94
N HIS A 465 -13.86 23.40 -0.27
CA HIS A 465 -14.90 23.56 -1.31
C HIS A 465 -15.03 22.28 -2.14
N VAL A 466 -16.27 21.89 -2.42
CA VAL A 466 -16.60 20.76 -3.30
C VAL A 466 -17.64 21.20 -4.33
N VAL A 467 -17.70 20.48 -5.44
CA VAL A 467 -18.72 20.71 -6.46
C VAL A 467 -19.88 19.76 -6.20
N TYR A 468 -21.06 20.31 -5.99
CA TYR A 468 -22.30 19.54 -5.95
C TYR A 468 -22.90 19.49 -7.35
N LEU A 469 -22.86 18.30 -7.96
CA LEU A 469 -23.63 18.04 -9.18
C LEU A 469 -25.03 17.59 -8.78
N ARG A 470 -26.04 18.30 -9.27
CA ARG A 470 -27.46 18.03 -8.99
C ARG A 470 -28.21 17.78 -10.29
N SER A 471 -29.03 16.73 -10.31
CA SER A 471 -29.91 16.49 -11.46
C SER A 471 -31.02 17.54 -11.51
N ASP A 472 -31.30 18.05 -12.71
CA ASP A 472 -32.41 18.99 -12.92
C ASP A 472 -33.76 18.28 -12.86
N SER A 473 -33.79 17.02 -13.30
CA SER A 473 -34.99 16.18 -13.29
C SER A 473 -35.39 15.67 -11.89
N ASN A 474 -34.42 15.53 -10.98
CA ASN A 474 -34.68 15.11 -9.61
C ASN A 474 -33.70 15.81 -8.63
N PRO A 475 -34.15 16.88 -7.94
CA PRO A 475 -33.33 17.65 -7.01
C PRO A 475 -32.69 16.85 -5.87
N ASN A 476 -33.27 15.70 -5.52
CA ASN A 476 -32.75 14.81 -4.46
C ASN A 476 -31.63 13.89 -4.97
N THR A 477 -31.35 13.92 -6.27
CA THR A 477 -30.31 13.10 -6.90
C THR A 477 -29.10 13.99 -7.17
N GLY A 478 -28.00 13.70 -6.52
CA GLY A 478 -26.76 14.43 -6.73
C GLY A 478 -25.53 13.61 -6.37
N ILE A 479 -24.39 14.27 -6.51
CA ILE A 479 -23.09 13.77 -6.06
C ILE A 479 -22.20 14.95 -5.73
N LEU A 480 -21.40 14.82 -4.67
CA LEU A 480 -20.38 15.77 -4.29
C LEU A 480 -19.06 15.31 -4.92
N ILE A 481 -18.35 16.22 -5.57
CA ILE A 481 -17.10 15.93 -6.26
C ILE A 481 -16.00 16.80 -5.69
N PRO A 482 -14.82 16.23 -5.38
CA PRO A 482 -13.73 17.02 -4.85
C PRO A 482 -13.17 17.88 -5.98
N ILE A 483 -12.86 19.14 -5.69
CA ILE A 483 -12.08 19.96 -6.62
C ILE A 483 -10.64 19.45 -6.57
N VAL A 484 -10.25 18.65 -7.54
CA VAL A 484 -8.87 18.16 -7.63
C VAL A 484 -7.99 19.30 -8.13
N GLN A 485 -7.16 19.85 -7.25
CA GLN A 485 -6.18 20.87 -7.61
C GLN A 485 -4.99 20.19 -8.29
N ILE A 486 -5.02 20.09 -9.62
CA ILE A 486 -3.90 19.57 -10.41
C ILE A 486 -2.78 20.60 -10.38
N ASN A 487 -1.80 20.41 -9.49
CA ASN A 487 -0.51 21.09 -9.59
C ASN A 487 0.22 20.53 -10.82
N GLN A 488 -0.06 21.04 -12.03
CA GLN A 488 0.75 20.88 -13.25
C GLN A 488 0.09 21.51 -14.50
N GLY A 489 -0.46 22.73 -14.40
CA GLY A 489 -0.86 23.51 -15.58
C GLY A 489 -2.03 22.94 -16.40
N LEU A 490 -2.77 21.98 -15.86
CA LEU A 490 -4.03 21.50 -16.42
C LEU A 490 -5.19 22.14 -15.66
N ASP A 491 -6.18 22.60 -16.41
CA ASP A 491 -7.37 23.30 -15.93
C ASP A 491 -8.12 22.54 -14.82
N HIS A 492 -8.98 23.24 -14.07
CA HIS A 492 -9.84 22.65 -13.04
C HIS A 492 -10.82 21.63 -13.64
N MET A 493 -10.45 20.35 -13.60
CA MET A 493 -11.23 19.25 -14.18
C MET A 493 -12.02 18.50 -13.12
N ILE A 494 -13.27 18.17 -13.46
CA ILE A 494 -14.14 17.24 -12.75
C ILE A 494 -14.20 15.93 -13.54
N LYS A 495 -13.98 14.81 -12.85
CA LYS A 495 -14.24 13.47 -13.39
C LYS A 495 -15.50 12.90 -12.75
N VAL A 496 -16.41 12.38 -13.57
CA VAL A 496 -17.69 11.81 -13.13
C VAL A 496 -17.85 10.42 -13.74
N HIS A 497 -18.06 9.40 -12.91
CA HIS A 497 -18.45 8.07 -13.39
C HIS A 497 -19.92 8.06 -13.82
N VAL A 498 -20.26 7.54 -15.02
CA VAL A 498 -21.65 7.51 -15.55
C VAL A 498 -22.60 6.77 -14.60
N ASN A 499 -22.10 5.69 -14.01
CA ASN A 499 -22.88 4.86 -13.10
C ASN A 499 -23.02 5.48 -11.70
N GLY A 500 -22.15 6.44 -11.36
CA GLY A 500 -22.25 7.26 -10.16
C GLY A 500 -23.15 8.48 -10.37
N PHE A 501 -23.26 9.04 -11.57
CA PHE A 501 -24.18 10.13 -11.85
C PHE A 501 -24.49 10.14 -13.34
N ASP A 502 -25.78 10.01 -13.67
CA ASP A 502 -26.24 9.98 -15.05
C ASP A 502 -26.10 11.37 -15.68
N TYR A 503 -24.90 11.63 -16.20
CA TYR A 503 -24.55 12.87 -16.86
C TYR A 503 -25.11 12.98 -18.28
N THR A 504 -25.82 11.95 -18.76
CA THR A 504 -26.56 12.02 -20.03
C THR A 504 -27.83 12.85 -19.89
N LYS A 505 -28.29 13.07 -18.65
CA LYS A 505 -29.42 13.95 -18.32
C LYS A 505 -28.93 15.36 -17.95
N PRO A 506 -29.76 16.40 -18.11
CA PRO A 506 -29.42 17.75 -17.67
C PRO A 506 -29.09 17.80 -16.18
N PHE A 507 -28.00 18.49 -15.85
CA PHE A 507 -27.54 18.69 -14.48
C PHE A 507 -26.93 20.07 -14.31
N ASN A 508 -26.99 20.57 -13.08
CA ASN A 508 -26.34 21.80 -12.68
C ASN A 508 -25.22 21.51 -11.68
N ALA A 509 -24.15 22.32 -11.76
CA ALA A 509 -23.01 22.26 -10.87
C ALA A 509 -22.99 23.47 -9.96
N TYR A 510 -22.86 23.23 -8.67
CA TYR A 510 -22.83 24.28 -7.64
C TYR A 510 -21.55 24.16 -6.84
N LEU A 511 -20.86 25.28 -6.64
CA LEU A 511 -19.80 25.35 -5.66
C LEU A 511 -20.42 25.40 -4.26
N ILE A 512 -20.05 24.47 -3.39
CA ILE A 512 -20.49 24.44 -2.00
C ILE A 512 -19.30 24.31 -1.06
N ASN A 513 -19.43 24.86 0.13
CA ASN A 513 -18.46 24.65 1.19
C ASN A 513 -18.94 23.48 2.06
N LEU A 514 -18.25 22.34 2.00
CA LEU A 514 -18.46 21.28 3.00
C LEU A 514 -17.63 21.65 4.22
N ASN A 515 -18.22 22.48 5.09
CA ASN A 515 -17.68 22.70 6.42
C ASN A 515 -18.03 21.47 7.29
N LEU A 516 -17.43 20.32 6.96
CA LEU A 516 -17.32 19.21 7.90
C LEU A 516 -16.35 19.73 8.96
N SER A 517 -16.90 20.27 10.06
CA SER A 517 -16.10 20.69 11.21
C SER A 517 -15.09 19.60 11.54
N LEU A 518 -13.82 19.91 11.34
CA LEU A 518 -12.66 19.03 11.55
C LEU A 518 -12.00 19.32 12.88
#